data_AF-A0A392ME22-F1
#
_entry.id   AF-A0A392ME22-F1
#
_cell.length_a   1.000
_cell.length_b   1.000
_cell.length_c   1.000
_cell.angle_alpha   90.00
_cell.angle_beta   90.00
_cell.angle_gamma   90.00
#
_symmetry.space_group_name_H-M   'P 1'
#
loop_
_entity.id
_entity.type
_entity.pdbx_description
1 polymer ?
#
loop_
_entity_poly.entity_id
_entity_poly.type
_entity_poly.pdbx_seq_one_letter_code
_entity_poly.pdbx_strand_id
1 'polypeptide(L)'
;LFGFLLFGEATLGDVLANFDTDLGIPYSNVLNDIVRISYALHLMLVFPVIFFSLRFNLDDLVFPSAKSLEVDKFRFTLITTGLISLLYVAANFVPSIWDVFQFTGATATVCLGFIFPAAIALRDPQSIATKKDKILSIVMIVLAVFANVVAIYSNADALFRKHQ
;
A
#
# COMPACT_ATOMS: atom_id res chain seq x y z
N LEU A 1 -7.99 -12.33 -11.61
CA LEU A 1 -8.78 -13.10 -12.59
C LEU A 1 -8.19 -14.49 -12.85
N PHE A 2 -6.97 -14.59 -13.38
CA PHE A 2 -6.33 -15.91 -13.62
C PHE A 2 -6.22 -16.78 -12.36
N GLY A 3 -5.84 -16.21 -11.20
CA GLY A 3 -5.83 -16.96 -9.93
C GLY A 3 -7.20 -17.52 -9.56
N PHE A 4 -8.27 -16.74 -9.71
CA PHE A 4 -9.64 -17.21 -9.47
C PHE A 4 -10.10 -18.26 -10.48
N LEU A 5 -9.68 -18.17 -11.75
CA LEU A 5 -9.96 -19.22 -12.73
C LEU A 5 -9.20 -20.53 -12.43
N LEU A 6 -8.02 -20.43 -11.79
CA LEU A 6 -7.18 -21.57 -11.45
C LEU A 6 -7.65 -22.27 -10.16
N PHE A 7 -8.06 -21.50 -9.14
CA PHE A 7 -8.38 -22.00 -7.80
C PHE A 7 -9.87 -21.96 -7.47
N GLY A 8 -10.68 -21.24 -8.25
CA GLY A 8 -12.12 -21.08 -8.00
C GLY A 8 -12.41 -20.56 -6.60
N GLU A 9 -13.36 -21.21 -5.94
CA GLU A 9 -13.77 -20.90 -4.56
C GLU A 9 -12.67 -21.21 -3.52
N ALA A 10 -11.62 -21.96 -3.87
CA ALA A 10 -10.49 -22.25 -2.98
C ALA A 10 -9.38 -21.18 -3.01
N THR A 11 -9.61 -20.05 -3.69
CA THR A 11 -8.64 -18.94 -3.74
C THR A 11 -8.46 -18.34 -2.35
N LEU A 12 -7.23 -18.34 -1.83
CA LEU A 12 -6.89 -17.71 -0.55
C LEU A 12 -6.81 -16.19 -0.71
N GLY A 13 -6.98 -15.47 0.40
CA GLY A 13 -6.83 -14.00 0.42
C GLY A 13 -5.44 -13.53 -0.01
N ASP A 14 -4.42 -14.34 0.28
CA ASP A 14 -3.13 -14.30 -0.40
C ASP A 14 -3.07 -15.42 -1.43
N VAL A 15 -3.26 -15.08 -2.71
CA VAL A 15 -3.26 -16.05 -3.81
C VAL A 15 -1.91 -16.75 -3.99
N LEU A 16 -0.81 -16.17 -3.49
CA LEU A 16 0.50 -16.83 -3.55
C LEU A 16 0.59 -18.00 -2.58
N ALA A 17 -0.14 -17.95 -1.46
CA ALA A 17 -0.22 -19.06 -0.51
C ALA A 17 -0.90 -20.31 -1.11
N ASN A 18 -1.71 -20.15 -2.17
CA ASN A 18 -2.25 -21.30 -2.90
C ASN A 18 -1.17 -22.15 -3.59
N PHE A 19 0.01 -21.58 -3.85
CA PHE A 19 1.17 -22.28 -4.42
C PHE A 19 2.11 -22.87 -3.35
N ASP A 20 1.74 -22.85 -2.07
CA ASP A 20 2.51 -23.50 -1.00
C ASP A 20 2.13 -24.99 -0.81
N THR A 21 1.05 -25.44 -1.44
CA THR A 21 0.53 -26.81 -1.34
C THR A 21 0.57 -27.54 -2.67
N ASP A 22 0.44 -28.87 -2.64
CA ASP A 22 0.31 -29.66 -3.87
C ASP A 22 -0.99 -29.27 -4.61
N LEU A 23 -0.83 -28.85 -5.86
CA LEU A 23 -1.89 -28.38 -6.75
C LEU A 23 -2.65 -29.55 -7.41
N GLY A 24 -2.21 -30.80 -7.20
CA GLY A 24 -2.84 -32.00 -7.79
C GLY A 24 -2.63 -32.14 -9.30
N ILE A 25 -1.67 -31.39 -9.86
CA ILE A 25 -1.28 -31.43 -11.27
C ILE A 25 0.14 -31.99 -11.42
N PRO A 26 0.48 -32.62 -12.56
CA PRO A 26 1.86 -33.02 -12.83
C PRO A 26 2.78 -31.80 -12.77
N TYR A 27 3.96 -31.97 -12.16
CA TYR A 27 4.96 -30.91 -11.93
C TYR A 27 4.55 -29.78 -10.97
N SER A 28 3.53 -29.99 -10.12
CA SER A 28 3.10 -28.98 -9.12
C SER A 28 4.26 -28.39 -8.32
N ASN A 29 5.16 -29.23 -7.78
CA ASN A 29 6.27 -28.75 -6.95
C ASN A 29 7.21 -27.81 -7.71
N VAL A 30 7.52 -28.13 -8.98
CA VAL A 30 8.40 -27.29 -9.80
C VAL A 30 7.74 -25.95 -10.10
N LEU A 31 6.44 -25.96 -10.42
CA LEU A 31 5.69 -24.74 -10.66
C LEU A 31 5.61 -23.86 -9.41
N ASN A 32 5.31 -24.47 -8.26
CA ASN A 32 5.29 -23.80 -6.96
C ASN A 32 6.64 -23.14 -6.64
N ASP A 33 7.74 -23.88 -6.80
CA ASP A 33 9.09 -23.35 -6.57
C ASP A 33 9.43 -22.18 -7.51
N ILE A 34 9.06 -22.28 -8.80
CA ILE A 34 9.26 -21.18 -9.76
C ILE A 34 8.50 -19.93 -9.34
N VAL A 35 7.21 -20.07 -9.00
CA VAL A 35 6.38 -18.94 -8.55
C VAL A 35 6.99 -18.32 -7.28
N ARG A 36 7.42 -19.15 -6.34
CA ARG A 36 7.99 -18.73 -5.05
C ARG A 36 9.30 -17.97 -5.19
N ILE A 37 10.23 -18.53 -5.96
CA ILE A 37 11.51 -17.87 -6.24
C ILE A 37 11.28 -16.58 -7.02
N SER A 38 10.36 -16.58 -7.99
CA SER A 38 10.04 -15.40 -8.80
C SER A 38 9.53 -14.24 -7.95
N TYR A 39 8.53 -14.46 -7.08
CA TYR A 39 8.03 -13.37 -6.24
C TYR A 39 9.04 -12.98 -5.15
N ALA A 40 9.79 -13.93 -4.58
CA ALA A 40 10.80 -13.61 -3.57
C ALA A 40 11.90 -12.70 -4.17
N LEU A 41 12.37 -13.04 -5.37
CA LEU A 41 13.32 -12.23 -6.12
C LEU A 41 12.72 -10.86 -6.47
N HIS A 42 11.46 -10.83 -6.93
CA HIS A 42 10.78 -9.57 -7.23
C HIS A 42 10.70 -8.65 -6.01
N LEU A 43 10.27 -9.17 -4.85
CA LEU A 43 10.20 -8.39 -3.61
C LEU A 43 11.58 -7.92 -3.15
N MET A 44 12.61 -8.78 -3.26
CA MET A 44 13.99 -8.41 -2.93
C MET A 44 14.51 -7.25 -3.79
N LEU A 45 14.11 -7.18 -5.07
CA LEU A 45 14.52 -6.12 -6.00
C LEU A 45 13.70 -4.84 -5.86
N VAL A 46 12.40 -4.95 -5.61
CA VAL A 46 11.50 -3.80 -5.49
C VAL A 46 11.66 -3.10 -4.13
N PHE A 47 11.92 -3.86 -3.07
CA PHE A 47 12.03 -3.31 -1.72
C PHE A 47 13.05 -2.16 -1.60
N PRO A 48 14.31 -2.27 -2.09
CA PRO A 48 15.27 -1.18 -2.02
C PRO A 48 14.81 0.09 -2.72
N VAL A 49 14.11 -0.04 -3.86
CA VAL A 49 13.63 1.10 -4.64
C VAL A 49 12.58 1.87 -3.86
N ILE A 50 11.57 1.17 -3.32
CA ILE A 50 10.50 1.79 -2.52
C ILE A 50 11.06 2.35 -1.21
N PHE A 51 11.93 1.58 -0.54
CA PHE A 51 12.51 1.97 0.74
C PHE A 51 13.38 3.22 0.62
N PHE A 52 14.13 3.35 -0.48
CA PHE A 52 14.89 4.56 -0.78
C PHE A 52 13.98 5.79 -0.85
N SER A 53 12.89 5.73 -1.63
CA SER A 53 11.92 6.82 -1.73
C SER A 53 11.25 7.13 -0.39
N LEU A 54 10.86 6.11 0.38
CA LEU A 54 10.26 6.29 1.71
C LEU A 54 11.21 7.04 2.65
N ARG A 55 12.46 6.60 2.73
CA ARG A 55 13.47 7.22 3.60
C ARG A 55 13.70 8.67 3.20
N PHE A 56 13.84 8.94 1.90
CA PHE A 56 14.07 10.28 1.40
C PHE A 56 12.90 11.22 1.73
N ASN A 57 11.67 10.81 1.45
CA ASN A 57 10.47 11.60 1.79
C ASN A 57 10.31 11.80 3.31
N LEU A 58 10.66 10.80 4.13
CA LEU A 58 10.58 10.92 5.58
C LEU A 58 11.65 11.88 6.12
N ASP A 59 12.86 11.84 5.58
CA ASP A 59 13.94 12.77 5.96
C ASP A 59 13.55 14.22 5.65
N ASP A 60 13.05 14.49 4.44
CA ASP A 60 12.57 15.83 4.05
C ASP A 60 11.38 16.29 4.91
N LEU A 61 10.49 15.37 5.29
CA LEU A 61 9.33 15.68 6.12
C LEU A 61 9.72 16.03 7.57
N VAL A 62 10.66 15.30 8.16
CA VAL A 62 11.06 15.46 9.57
C VAL A 62 12.17 16.51 9.73
N PHE A 63 13.05 16.64 8.75
CA PHE A 63 14.23 17.50 8.78
C PHE A 63 14.33 18.42 7.55
N PRO A 64 13.33 19.30 7.31
CA PRO A 64 13.22 20.09 6.07
C PRO A 64 14.36 21.10 5.83
N SER A 65 15.19 21.39 6.84
CA SER A 65 16.31 22.34 6.75
C SER A 65 17.67 21.69 7.02
N ALA A 66 17.74 20.36 7.11
CA ALA A 66 18.99 19.67 7.37
C ALA A 66 19.84 19.52 6.11
N LYS A 67 21.16 19.34 6.31
CA LYS A 67 22.10 19.03 5.22
C LYS A 67 21.74 17.68 4.59
N SER A 68 22.09 17.48 3.32
CA SER A 68 21.83 16.24 2.56
C SER A 68 22.14 15.00 3.41
N LEU A 69 21.21 14.04 3.39
CA LEU A 69 21.29 12.78 4.12
C LEU A 69 22.53 11.94 3.74
N GLU A 70 23.09 12.19 2.56
CA GLU A 70 24.32 11.53 2.08
C GLU A 70 25.56 11.91 2.89
N VAL A 71 25.56 13.10 3.50
CA VAL A 71 26.70 13.60 4.28
C VAL A 71 26.57 13.19 5.76
N ASP A 72 25.34 13.09 6.25
CA ASP A 72 25.05 12.78 7.65
C ASP A 72 24.80 11.29 7.88
N LYS A 73 25.89 10.55 8.10
CA LYS A 73 25.87 9.10 8.31
C LYS A 73 25.09 8.69 9.57
N PHE A 74 25.05 9.55 10.60
CA PHE A 74 24.32 9.25 11.83
C PHE A 74 22.82 9.31 11.60
N ARG A 75 22.35 10.39 10.98
CA ARG A 75 20.92 10.56 10.63
C ARG A 75 20.44 9.51 9.65
N PHE A 76 21.25 9.21 8.62
CA PHE A 76 20.98 8.13 7.69
C PHE A 76 20.75 6.80 8.39
N THR A 77 21.65 6.45 9.33
CA THR A 77 21.58 5.19 10.06
C THR A 77 20.36 5.17 10.97
N LEU A 78 20.10 6.25 11.71
CA LEU A 78 18.95 6.35 12.61
C LEU A 78 17.62 6.20 11.88
N ILE A 79 17.40 6.92 10.78
CA ILE A 79 16.16 6.84 10.01
C ILE A 79 16.02 5.44 9.39
N THR A 80 17.10 4.89 8.83
CA THR A 80 17.08 3.57 8.20
C THR A 80 16.77 2.47 9.22
N THR A 81 17.46 2.46 10.36
CA THR A 81 17.22 1.48 11.44
C THR A 81 15.82 1.65 12.03
N GLY A 82 15.36 2.88 12.23
CA GLY A 82 14.00 3.16 12.70
C GLY A 82 12.93 2.65 11.74
N LEU A 83 13.07 2.93 10.44
CA LEU A 83 12.15 2.46 9.41
C LEU A 83 12.14 0.93 9.28
N ILE A 84 13.31 0.29 9.25
CA ILE A 84 13.40 -1.19 9.17
C ILE A 84 12.79 -1.81 10.42
N SER A 85 13.08 -1.27 11.61
CA SER A 85 12.50 -1.75 12.86
C SER A 85 10.97 -1.60 12.87
N LEU A 86 10.44 -0.46 12.41
CA LEU A 86 9.00 -0.24 12.30
C LEU A 86 8.34 -1.25 11.33
N LEU A 87 8.93 -1.45 10.15
CA LEU A 87 8.42 -2.41 9.17
C LEU A 87 8.45 -3.84 9.70
N TYR A 88 9.54 -4.22 10.39
CA TYR A 88 9.68 -5.53 11.01
C TYR A 88 8.61 -5.75 12.09
N VAL A 89 8.40 -4.77 12.96
CA VAL A 89 7.36 -4.82 13.99
C VAL A 89 5.97 -4.96 13.35
N ALA A 90 5.66 -4.11 12.37
CA ALA A 90 4.37 -4.16 11.65
C ALA A 90 4.13 -5.53 10.98
N ALA A 91 5.17 -6.11 10.36
CA ALA A 91 5.08 -7.42 9.71
C ALA A 91 4.81 -8.58 10.70
N ASN A 92 5.23 -8.46 11.96
CA ASN A 92 4.92 -9.47 12.98
C ASN A 92 3.50 -9.34 13.54
N PHE A 93 2.93 -8.13 13.56
CA PHE A 93 1.59 -7.90 14.12
C PHE A 93 0.47 -8.07 13.10
N VAL A 94 0.75 -7.94 11.81
CA VAL A 94 -0.28 -8.04 10.78
C VAL A 94 -0.28 -9.44 10.16
N PRO A 95 -1.31 -10.27 10.42
CA PRO A 95 -1.35 -11.66 9.99
C PRO A 95 -1.62 -11.84 8.49
N SER A 96 -2.08 -10.80 7.79
CA SER A 96 -2.36 -10.85 6.35
C SER A 96 -1.96 -9.57 5.64
N ILE A 97 -1.22 -9.71 4.54
CA ILE A 97 -0.84 -8.61 3.66
C ILE A 97 -2.08 -7.93 3.06
N TRP A 98 -3.17 -8.68 2.87
CA TRP A 98 -4.44 -8.17 2.35
C TRP A 98 -5.02 -7.07 3.24
N ASP A 99 -4.93 -7.22 4.56
CA ASP A 99 -5.44 -6.22 5.52
C ASP A 99 -4.70 -4.88 5.31
N VAL A 100 -3.37 -4.92 5.13
CA VAL A 100 -2.55 -3.72 4.85
C VAL A 100 -2.94 -3.06 3.54
N PHE A 101 -3.15 -3.86 2.48
CA PHE A 101 -3.55 -3.33 1.17
C PHE A 101 -4.94 -2.70 1.19
N GLN A 102 -5.88 -3.28 1.92
CA GLN A 102 -7.22 -2.70 2.07
C GLN A 102 -7.18 -1.36 2.79
N PHE A 103 -6.45 -1.24 3.90
CA PHE A 103 -6.30 0.04 4.61
C PHE A 103 -5.56 1.08 3.77
N THR A 104 -4.47 0.68 3.09
CA THR A 104 -3.70 1.58 2.22
C THR A 104 -4.54 2.05 1.03
N GLY A 105 -5.29 1.16 0.40
CA GLY A 105 -6.19 1.47 -0.70
C GLY A 105 -7.32 2.41 -0.28
N ALA A 106 -7.92 2.16 0.90
CA ALA A 106 -8.97 2.99 1.48
C ALA A 106 -8.47 4.32 2.07
N THR A 107 -7.17 4.65 1.98
CA THR A 107 -6.63 5.89 2.52
C THR A 107 -5.79 6.60 1.47
N ALA A 108 -4.56 6.12 1.25
CA ALA A 108 -3.58 6.74 0.37
C ALA A 108 -4.07 6.80 -1.08
N THR A 109 -4.60 5.71 -1.62
CA THR A 109 -5.08 5.67 -3.01
C THR A 109 -6.26 6.61 -3.23
N VAL A 110 -7.21 6.66 -2.32
CA VAL A 110 -8.36 7.57 -2.45
C VAL A 110 -7.95 9.03 -2.28
N CYS A 111 -7.03 9.33 -1.35
CA CYS A 111 -6.47 10.67 -1.19
C CYS A 111 -5.77 11.16 -2.45
N LEU A 112 -4.85 10.35 -3.00
CA LEU A 112 -4.07 10.69 -4.20
C LEU A 112 -4.92 10.71 -5.47
N GLY A 113 -5.87 9.78 -5.60
CA GLY A 113 -6.68 9.61 -6.81
C GLY A 113 -7.86 10.56 -6.92
N PHE A 114 -8.46 10.97 -5.80
CA PHE A 114 -9.70 11.76 -5.81
C PHE A 114 -9.60 13.05 -5.00
N ILE A 115 -9.14 12.98 -3.74
CA ILE A 115 -9.22 14.13 -2.82
C ILE A 115 -8.23 15.23 -3.20
N PHE A 116 -6.95 14.92 -3.39
CA PHE A 116 -5.93 15.93 -3.70
C PHE A 116 -6.15 16.58 -5.07
N PRO A 117 -6.42 15.84 -6.16
CA PRO A 117 -6.73 16.47 -7.45
C PRO A 117 -7.93 17.42 -7.37
N ALA A 118 -9.01 17.01 -6.67
CA ALA A 118 -10.18 17.85 -6.47
C ALA A 118 -9.87 19.08 -5.60
N ALA A 119 -9.07 18.93 -4.55
CA ALA A 119 -8.64 20.04 -3.70
C ALA A 119 -7.77 21.06 -4.45
N ILE A 120 -6.88 20.58 -5.32
CA ILE A 120 -6.06 21.43 -6.21
C ILE A 120 -6.96 22.21 -7.18
N ALA A 121 -7.93 21.54 -7.80
CA ALA A 121 -8.91 22.18 -8.69
C ALA A 121 -9.78 23.24 -7.98
N LEU A 122 -10.03 23.09 -6.68
CA LEU A 122 -10.75 24.09 -5.88
C LEU A 122 -9.89 25.29 -5.49
N ARG A 123 -8.62 25.07 -5.14
CA ARG A 123 -7.68 26.14 -4.75
C ARG A 123 -7.24 27.00 -5.94
N ASP A 124 -7.36 26.46 -7.15
CA ASP A 124 -7.07 27.07 -8.46
C ASP A 124 -6.64 28.57 -8.42
N PRO A 125 -5.33 28.83 -8.24
CA PRO A 125 -4.80 30.19 -8.18
C PRO A 125 -4.87 30.93 -9.51
N GLN A 126 -4.99 30.20 -10.63
CA GLN A 126 -4.96 30.75 -11.99
C GLN A 126 -6.39 30.94 -12.55
N SER A 127 -7.43 30.61 -11.78
CA SER A 127 -8.85 30.73 -12.14
C SER A 127 -9.24 30.04 -13.46
N ILE A 128 -8.59 28.93 -13.80
CA ILE A 128 -8.85 28.09 -14.97
C ILE A 128 -10.13 27.24 -14.78
N ALA A 129 -10.43 26.84 -13.54
CA ALA A 129 -11.52 25.93 -13.21
C ALA A 129 -12.89 26.61 -13.29
N THR A 130 -13.80 26.01 -14.08
CA THR A 130 -15.16 26.52 -14.23
C THR A 130 -16.00 26.26 -12.98
N LYS A 131 -17.15 26.94 -12.86
CA LYS A 131 -18.10 26.71 -11.75
C LYS A 131 -18.57 25.25 -11.69
N LYS A 132 -18.69 24.56 -12.84
CA LYS A 132 -19.06 23.14 -12.92
C LYS A 132 -17.94 22.26 -12.35
N ASP A 133 -16.69 22.56 -12.67
CA ASP A 133 -15.53 21.80 -12.19
C ASP A 133 -15.37 21.93 -10.68
N LYS A 134 -15.67 23.12 -10.13
CA LYS A 134 -15.69 23.34 -8.67
C LYS A 134 -16.78 22.53 -7.98
N ILE A 135 -18.00 22.50 -8.52
CA ILE A 135 -19.08 21.66 -7.99
C ILE A 135 -18.70 20.18 -8.06
N LEU A 136 -18.17 19.72 -9.19
CA LEU A 136 -17.71 18.34 -9.36
C LEU A 136 -16.62 17.99 -8.34
N SER A 137 -15.65 18.88 -8.13
CA SER A 137 -14.58 18.68 -7.15
C SER A 137 -15.11 18.56 -5.72
N ILE A 138 -16.09 19.37 -5.32
CA ILE A 138 -16.74 19.24 -4.01
C ILE A 138 -17.43 17.88 -3.89
N VAL A 139 -18.21 17.48 -4.89
CA VAL A 139 -18.90 16.19 -4.91
C VAL A 139 -17.91 15.03 -4.81
N MET A 140 -16.80 15.09 -5.55
CA MET A 140 -15.73 14.09 -5.50
C MET A 140 -15.12 13.97 -4.11
N ILE A 141 -14.81 15.09 -3.45
CA ILE A 141 -14.26 15.07 -2.08
C ILE A 141 -15.27 14.45 -1.10
N VAL A 142 -16.53 14.88 -1.14
CA VAL A 142 -17.57 14.35 -0.24
C VAL A 142 -17.73 12.84 -0.42
N LEU A 143 -17.83 12.38 -1.68
CA LEU A 143 -17.99 10.95 -1.97
C LEU A 143 -16.75 10.15 -1.57
N ALA A 144 -15.56 10.67 -1.85
CA ALA A 144 -14.29 10.03 -1.49
C ALA A 144 -14.13 9.88 0.03
N VAL A 145 -14.44 10.94 0.79
CA VAL A 145 -14.40 10.92 2.25
C VAL A 145 -15.42 9.92 2.80
N PHE A 146 -16.66 9.93 2.30
CA PHE A 146 -17.68 8.97 2.72
C PHE A 146 -17.25 7.52 2.43
N ALA A 147 -16.76 7.24 1.22
CA ALA A 147 -16.27 5.92 0.84
C ALA A 147 -15.09 5.46 1.72
N ASN A 148 -14.13 6.35 2.01
CA ASN A 148 -13.03 6.05 2.92
C ASN A 148 -13.51 5.68 4.32
N VAL A 149 -14.45 6.43 4.89
CA VAL A 149 -14.99 6.14 6.23
C VAL A 149 -15.66 4.77 6.24
N VAL A 150 -16.52 4.48 5.25
CA VAL A 150 -17.20 3.18 5.14
C VAL A 150 -16.20 2.04 4.97
N ALA A 151 -15.19 2.21 4.10
CA ALA A 151 -14.18 1.19 3.86
C ALA A 151 -13.31 0.93 5.09
N ILE A 152 -12.81 1.98 5.75
CA ILE A 152 -12.00 1.86 6.98
C ILE A 152 -12.81 1.19 8.09
N TYR A 153 -14.08 1.60 8.28
CA TYR A 153 -14.96 0.97 9.27
C TYR A 153 -15.16 -0.51 8.98
N SER A 154 -15.49 -0.86 7.73
CA SER A 154 -15.67 -2.26 7.31
C SER A 154 -14.40 -3.10 7.51
N ASN A 155 -13.24 -2.56 7.15
CA ASN A 155 -11.95 -3.25 7.30
C ASN A 155 -11.59 -3.43 8.78
N ALA A 156 -11.81 -2.40 9.61
CA ALA A 156 -11.54 -2.48 11.05
C ALA A 156 -12.45 -3.51 11.73
N ASP A 157 -13.74 -3.49 11.42
CA ASP A 157 -14.72 -4.45 11.92
C ASP A 157 -14.40 -5.89 11.50
N ALA A 158 -13.99 -6.10 10.24
CA ALA A 158 -13.51 -7.39 9.76
C ALA A 158 -12.25 -7.87 10.51
N LEU A 159 -11.29 -6.97 10.76
CA LEU A 159 -10.07 -7.28 11.49
C LEU A 159 -10.38 -7.66 12.95
N PHE A 160 -11.24 -6.91 13.64
CA PHE A 160 -11.61 -7.20 15.03
C PHE A 160 -12.34 -8.53 15.17
N ARG A 161 -13.27 -8.85 14.26
CA ARG A 161 -13.95 -10.16 14.26
C ARG A 161 -13.00 -11.33 14.05
N LYS A 162 -11.89 -11.14 13.34
CA LYS A 162 -10.91 -12.19 13.06
C LYS A 162 -10.02 -12.50 14.28
N HIS A 163 -9.96 -11.60 15.26
CA HIS A 163 -9.19 -11.73 16.50
C HIS A 163 -10.04 -12.13 17.73
N GLN A 164 -11.36 -12.31 17.56
CA GLN A 164 -12.25 -12.93 18.55
C GLN A 164 -12.39 -14.43 18.30
#